data_AF-A0AAU5QF75-F1
#
_entry.id   AF-A0AAU5QF75-F1
#
_cell.length_a   1.000
_cell.length_b   1.000
_cell.length_c   1.000
_cell.angle_alpha   90.00
_cell.angle_beta   90.00
_cell.angle_gamma   90.00
#
_symmetry.space_group_name_H-M   'P 1'
#
loop_
_entity.id
_entity.type
_entity.pdbx_description
1 polymer ?
#
loop_
_entity_poly.entity_id
_entity_poly.type
_entity_poly.pdbx_seq_one_letter_code
_entity_poly.pdbx_strand_id
1 'polypeptide(L)'
;MYFRTDPPSDEAMAQYAELLSDANRSWPSYYTGPLPGDEPTHVEMFFWRGDEAGWIGDKSNFETARDLIRGVADERRTDTELSDEQVYECGGGSSAWDVAQLYVQVYEGGCPAECPGTHTEECRPGCDPYVDFCHGQECEGDCHGTQTFTPAFRTAVALAEYVKNDHPFLSEDDYHEQRRDVFEANLDEVLEDVKLHYPYDTEGDHRSIVEHASDALWELYHYEPDGYVDWDAARDAYDQGRSEHFLDLGRTVLRNEIPGQTALMPA
;
A
#
# COMPACT_ATOMS: atom_id res chain seq x y z
N MET A 1 1.71 15.20 12.41
CA MET A 1 0.97 16.22 11.63
C MET A 1 -0.50 16.06 11.95
N TYR A 2 -1.22 17.08 12.42
CA TYR A 2 -2.66 16.96 12.65
C TYR A 2 -3.38 17.23 11.34
N PHE A 3 -3.75 16.18 10.61
CA PHE A 3 -4.63 16.30 9.45
C PHE A 3 -5.97 16.86 9.92
N ARG A 4 -6.30 18.08 9.48
CA ARG A 4 -7.60 18.71 9.73
C ARG A 4 -8.23 18.97 8.39
N THR A 5 -8.83 17.93 7.83
CA THR A 5 -9.71 18.07 6.67
C THR A 5 -11.00 18.73 7.14
N ASP A 6 -11.43 19.78 6.45
CA ASP A 6 -12.78 20.28 6.64
C ASP A 6 -13.80 19.18 6.29
N PRO A 7 -14.96 19.14 6.97
CA PRO A 7 -15.98 18.15 6.64
C PRO A 7 -16.40 18.34 5.18
N PRO A 8 -16.54 17.24 4.40
CA PRO A 8 -16.92 17.32 3.00
C PRO A 8 -18.35 17.87 2.88
N SER A 9 -18.64 18.55 1.76
CA SER A 9 -20.00 19.03 1.48
C SER A 9 -20.95 17.87 1.24
N ASP A 10 -22.24 18.07 1.53
CA ASP A 10 -23.28 17.07 1.24
C ASP A 10 -23.34 16.75 -0.27
N GLU A 11 -23.02 17.72 -1.13
CA GLU A 11 -22.91 17.55 -2.58
C GLU A 11 -21.76 16.61 -2.96
N ALA A 12 -20.58 16.79 -2.36
CA ALA A 12 -19.44 15.90 -2.58
C ALA A 12 -19.77 14.48 -2.08
N MET A 13 -20.36 14.37 -0.90
CA MET A 13 -20.76 13.08 -0.33
C MET A 13 -21.75 12.34 -1.24
N ALA A 14 -22.76 13.04 -1.78
CA ALA A 14 -23.71 12.48 -2.73
C ALA A 14 -23.03 12.03 -4.03
N GLN A 15 -22.11 12.84 -4.58
CA GLN A 15 -21.37 12.51 -5.80
C GLN A 15 -20.54 11.23 -5.66
N TYR A 16 -19.81 11.06 -4.56
CA TYR A 16 -19.04 9.84 -4.32
C TYR A 16 -19.94 8.63 -4.02
N ALA A 17 -21.10 8.84 -3.41
CA ALA A 17 -22.06 7.76 -3.15
C ALA A 17 -22.74 7.24 -4.42
N GLU A 18 -22.87 8.05 -5.48
CA GLU A 18 -23.36 7.59 -6.80
C GLU A 18 -22.50 6.45 -7.37
N LEU A 19 -21.23 6.34 -6.96
CA LEU A 19 -20.36 5.23 -7.38
C LEU A 19 -20.87 3.86 -6.96
N LEU A 20 -21.78 3.77 -5.98
CA LEU A 20 -22.46 2.52 -5.65
C LEU A 20 -23.21 1.91 -6.84
N SER A 21 -23.68 2.76 -7.76
CA SER A 21 -24.37 2.33 -8.99
C SER A 21 -23.42 1.86 -10.09
N ASP A 22 -22.12 2.14 -9.97
CA ASP A 22 -21.08 1.72 -10.91
C ASP A 22 -20.49 0.39 -10.45
N ALA A 23 -20.85 -0.69 -11.14
CA ALA A 23 -20.41 -2.04 -10.83
C ALA A 23 -18.87 -2.22 -10.85
N ASN A 24 -18.10 -1.32 -11.48
CA ASN A 24 -16.63 -1.37 -11.42
C ASN A 24 -16.07 -0.73 -10.15
N ARG A 25 -16.81 0.23 -9.57
CA ARG A 25 -16.38 1.06 -8.44
C ARG A 25 -17.11 0.72 -7.15
N SER A 26 -18.06 -0.22 -7.17
CA SER A 26 -18.81 -0.64 -6.01
C SER A 26 -18.60 -2.11 -5.67
N TRP A 27 -18.35 -2.39 -4.38
CA TRP A 27 -18.16 -3.71 -3.76
C TRP A 27 -16.83 -4.47 -3.87
N PRO A 28 -16.55 -5.47 -2.98
CA PRO A 28 -17.35 -6.72 -2.80
C PRO A 28 -18.05 -6.91 -1.43
N SER A 29 -19.12 -7.72 -1.42
CA SER A 29 -19.90 -8.11 -0.24
C SER A 29 -19.02 -8.87 0.71
N TYR A 30 -19.21 -8.64 2.01
CA TYR A 30 -18.60 -9.45 3.05
C TYR A 30 -18.98 -10.95 2.96
N TYR A 31 -19.88 -11.34 2.03
CA TYR A 31 -20.04 -12.69 1.51
C TYR A 31 -20.14 -12.72 -0.03
N THR A 32 -19.15 -13.34 -0.69
CA THR A 32 -19.33 -14.12 -1.93
C THR A 32 -19.68 -13.42 -3.26
N GLY A 33 -18.82 -12.54 -3.77
CA GLY A 33 -18.79 -12.23 -5.22
C GLY A 33 -20.11 -11.69 -5.81
N PRO A 34 -20.21 -11.52 -7.14
CA PRO A 34 -21.41 -10.99 -7.78
C PRO A 34 -22.49 -12.08 -7.83
N LEU A 35 -23.11 -12.39 -6.69
CA LEU A 35 -24.32 -13.19 -6.67
C LEU A 35 -25.52 -12.31 -7.09
N PRO A 36 -26.46 -12.86 -7.88
CA PRO A 36 -27.69 -12.15 -8.18
C PRO A 36 -28.46 -11.81 -6.89
N GLY A 37 -28.75 -10.53 -6.66
CA GLY A 37 -29.52 -10.03 -5.51
C GLY A 37 -28.69 -9.42 -4.39
N ASP A 38 -27.38 -9.39 -4.56
CA ASP A 38 -26.43 -8.89 -3.59
C ASP A 38 -26.20 -7.38 -3.93
N GLU A 39 -26.50 -6.47 -2.99
CA GLU A 39 -26.43 -5.00 -3.20
C GLU A 39 -25.08 -4.41 -2.76
N PRO A 40 -24.39 -3.63 -3.61
CA PRO A 40 -23.12 -3.02 -3.25
C PRO A 40 -23.27 -2.07 -2.07
N THR A 41 -22.38 -2.21 -1.09
CA THR A 41 -22.36 -1.39 0.13
C THR A 41 -21.14 -0.50 0.25
N HIS A 42 -20.10 -0.79 -0.53
CA HIS A 42 -18.82 -0.08 -0.52
C HIS A 42 -18.53 0.55 -1.87
N VAL A 43 -17.77 1.64 -1.86
CA VAL A 43 -17.23 2.26 -3.06
C VAL A 43 -15.71 2.32 -2.99
N GLU A 44 -15.05 2.13 -4.13
CA GLU A 44 -13.61 2.34 -4.30
C GLU A 44 -13.30 3.83 -4.11
N MET A 45 -12.49 4.14 -3.10
CA MET A 45 -12.11 5.51 -2.78
C MET A 45 -10.68 5.84 -3.19
N PHE A 46 -9.78 4.86 -3.09
CA PHE A 46 -8.36 5.04 -3.38
C PHE A 46 -7.76 3.81 -4.07
N PHE A 47 -6.85 4.06 -5.00
CA PHE A 47 -6.15 3.05 -5.78
C PHE A 47 -4.65 3.27 -5.74
N TRP A 48 -3.89 2.18 -5.64
CA TRP A 48 -2.45 2.15 -5.82
C TRP A 48 -2.07 1.42 -7.12
N ARG A 49 -1.22 2.07 -7.93
CA ARG A 49 -0.58 1.57 -9.17
C ARG A 49 -1.45 1.56 -10.46
N GLY A 50 -2.24 2.60 -10.70
CA GLY A 50 -3.05 2.73 -11.93
C GLY A 50 -3.42 4.16 -12.27
N ASP A 51 -3.61 4.40 -13.57
CA ASP A 51 -3.72 5.73 -14.16
C ASP A 51 -5.15 6.30 -14.15
N GLU A 52 -6.11 5.65 -13.48
CA GLU A 52 -7.52 6.04 -13.46
C GLU A 52 -7.93 6.64 -12.09
N ALA A 53 -8.55 7.83 -12.15
CA ALA A 53 -9.18 8.67 -11.13
C ALA A 53 -8.90 8.36 -9.63
N GLY A 54 -8.25 9.32 -8.95
CA GLY A 54 -7.98 9.27 -7.51
C GLY A 54 -6.55 8.89 -7.15
N TRP A 55 -5.61 9.09 -8.11
CA TRP A 55 -4.20 8.74 -8.00
C TRP A 55 -3.58 9.27 -6.70
N ILE A 56 -3.46 8.36 -5.73
CA ILE A 56 -2.56 8.53 -4.62
C ILE A 56 -1.21 8.00 -5.13
N GLY A 57 -0.38 8.91 -5.62
CA GLY A 57 0.79 8.59 -6.44
C GLY A 57 1.94 7.86 -5.76
N ASP A 58 1.81 7.53 -4.47
CA ASP A 58 2.80 6.80 -3.67
C ASP A 58 2.07 5.86 -2.68
N LYS A 59 2.60 4.66 -2.47
CA LYS A 59 2.13 3.69 -1.47
C LYS A 59 2.09 4.29 -0.07
N SER A 60 3.03 5.17 0.31
CA SER A 60 3.01 5.86 1.62
C SER A 60 1.72 6.65 1.85
N ASN A 61 1.23 7.29 0.79
CA ASN A 61 0.01 8.07 0.82
C ASN A 61 -1.22 7.14 0.86
N PHE A 62 -1.16 5.97 0.20
CA PHE A 62 -2.25 4.97 0.23
C PHE A 62 -2.39 4.38 1.63
N GLU A 63 -1.27 4.00 2.24
CA GLU A 63 -1.22 3.51 3.62
C GLU A 63 -1.68 4.58 4.61
N THR A 64 -1.29 5.84 4.40
CA THR A 64 -1.77 6.97 5.21
C THR A 64 -3.29 7.15 5.10
N ALA A 65 -3.85 7.12 3.89
CA ALA A 65 -5.30 7.20 3.70
C ALA A 65 -6.02 6.04 4.40
N ARG A 66 -5.54 4.81 4.20
CA ARG A 66 -6.07 3.60 4.83
C ARG A 66 -6.09 3.72 6.34
N ASP A 67 -4.96 4.12 6.94
CA ASP A 67 -4.81 4.16 8.40
C ASP A 67 -5.66 5.28 9.01
N LEU A 68 -5.80 6.44 8.34
CA LEU A 68 -6.70 7.51 8.77
C LEU A 68 -8.18 7.09 8.69
N ILE A 69 -8.59 6.39 7.64
CA ILE A 69 -9.97 5.95 7.45
C ILE A 69 -10.32 4.82 8.42
N ARG A 70 -9.44 3.84 8.60
CA ARG A 70 -9.61 2.77 9.60
C ARG A 70 -9.65 3.35 11.02
N GLY A 71 -8.77 4.31 11.33
CA GLY A 71 -8.74 4.98 12.62
C GLY A 71 -10.08 5.61 13.01
N VAL A 72 -10.78 6.26 12.07
CA VAL A 72 -12.11 6.84 12.36
C VAL A 72 -13.25 5.82 12.34
N ALA A 73 -13.09 4.70 11.64
CA ALA A 73 -14.02 3.58 11.69
C ALA A 73 -13.99 2.93 13.09
N ASP A 74 -12.80 2.88 13.71
CA ASP A 74 -12.56 2.31 15.03
C ASP A 74 -12.86 3.28 16.19
N GLU A 75 -12.56 4.57 16.02
CA GLU A 75 -12.85 5.59 17.03
C GLU A 75 -14.35 5.90 17.11
N ARG A 76 -15.09 5.07 17.88
CA ARG A 76 -16.35 5.34 18.63
C ARG A 76 -17.22 4.10 18.84
N ARG A 77 -16.78 2.91 18.42
CA ARG A 77 -17.61 1.70 18.46
C ARG A 77 -17.02 0.60 19.34
N THR A 78 -17.62 0.41 20.51
CA THR A 78 -17.33 -0.74 21.39
C THR A 78 -18.18 -1.98 21.05
N ASP A 79 -19.02 -1.87 20.02
CA ASP A 79 -20.04 -2.84 19.61
C ASP A 79 -19.69 -3.60 18.32
N THR A 80 -18.60 -3.23 17.62
CA THR A 80 -18.15 -3.89 16.40
C THR A 80 -16.74 -4.41 16.54
N GLU A 81 -16.56 -5.71 16.34
CA GLU A 81 -15.25 -6.35 16.12
C GLU A 81 -14.67 -6.02 14.72
N LEU A 82 -15.33 -5.18 13.91
CA LEU A 82 -15.20 -5.18 12.45
C LEU A 82 -14.87 -3.78 11.87
N SER A 83 -13.63 -3.33 12.07
CA SER A 83 -13.00 -2.32 11.18
C SER A 83 -13.08 -2.75 9.71
N ASP A 84 -12.93 -4.06 9.51
CA ASP A 84 -12.86 -4.74 8.23
C ASP A 84 -14.22 -4.75 7.49
N GLU A 85 -15.33 -4.49 8.20
CA GLU A 85 -16.65 -4.35 7.57
C GLU A 85 -16.86 -2.98 6.93
N GLN A 86 -16.32 -1.90 7.51
CA GLN A 86 -16.46 -0.55 6.94
C GLN A 86 -15.38 -0.24 5.90
N VAL A 87 -14.20 -0.83 6.05
CA VAL A 87 -13.03 -0.55 5.21
C VAL A 87 -12.44 -1.86 4.72
N TYR A 88 -12.60 -2.14 3.43
CA TYR A 88 -12.06 -3.32 2.79
C TYR A 88 -10.89 -2.95 1.88
N GLU A 89 -9.77 -3.66 2.04
CA GLU A 89 -8.62 -3.54 1.15
C GLU A 89 -8.62 -4.74 0.20
N CYS A 90 -8.79 -4.50 -1.10
CA CYS A 90 -8.71 -5.52 -2.13
C CYS A 90 -7.30 -5.53 -2.71
N GLY A 91 -6.66 -6.71 -2.74
CA GLY A 91 -5.25 -6.81 -3.09
C GLY A 91 -4.38 -6.29 -1.94
N GLY A 92 -3.25 -5.69 -2.30
CA GLY A 92 -2.27 -5.24 -1.32
C GLY A 92 -1.37 -6.37 -0.81
N GLY A 93 -0.10 -6.05 -0.72
CA GLY A 93 0.93 -6.84 -0.07
C GLY A 93 2.06 -5.91 0.31
N SER A 94 3.14 -6.47 0.85
CA SER A 94 4.27 -5.67 1.33
C SER A 94 5.03 -4.99 0.19
N SER A 95 4.89 -5.46 -1.06
CA SER A 95 5.65 -4.99 -2.21
C SER A 95 5.23 -3.61 -2.71
N ALA A 96 6.21 -2.82 -3.15
CA ALA A 96 6.03 -1.58 -3.94
C ALA A 96 5.26 -1.83 -5.24
N TRP A 97 5.25 -3.06 -5.75
CA TRP A 97 4.63 -3.43 -7.02
C TRP A 97 3.23 -4.01 -6.86
N ASP A 98 2.75 -4.22 -5.64
CA ASP A 98 1.41 -4.73 -5.45
C ASP A 98 0.38 -3.71 -5.92
N VAL A 99 -0.78 -4.21 -6.37
CA VAL A 99 -1.94 -3.37 -6.69
C VAL A 99 -2.88 -3.45 -5.49
N ALA A 100 -3.32 -2.29 -5.00
CA ALA A 100 -4.19 -2.22 -3.84
C ALA A 100 -5.35 -1.24 -4.10
N GLN A 101 -6.53 -1.63 -3.63
CA GLN A 101 -7.77 -0.87 -3.71
C GLN A 101 -8.36 -0.72 -2.34
N LEU A 102 -8.77 0.50 -1.98
CA LEU A 102 -9.46 0.76 -0.73
C LEU A 102 -10.94 1.03 -0.98
N TYR A 103 -11.78 0.08 -0.56
CA TYR A 103 -13.23 0.15 -0.61
C TYR A 103 -13.79 0.57 0.75
N VAL A 104 -14.71 1.55 0.76
CA VAL A 104 -15.27 2.12 1.99
C VAL A 104 -16.79 2.04 1.96
N GLN A 105 -17.38 1.55 3.04
CA GLN A 105 -18.83 1.42 3.20
C GLN A 105 -19.48 2.80 3.23
N VAL A 106 -20.46 3.05 2.37
CA VAL A 106 -21.06 4.38 2.21
C VAL A 106 -22.04 4.71 3.34
N TYR A 107 -22.95 3.80 3.68
CA TYR A 107 -24.05 4.04 4.62
C TYR A 107 -23.96 3.18 5.88
N GLU A 108 -24.32 3.75 7.03
CA GLU A 108 -24.58 2.99 8.27
C GLU A 108 -26.01 2.46 8.29
N GLY A 109 -26.15 1.15 8.47
CA GLY A 109 -27.45 0.49 8.54
C GLY A 109 -28.09 0.25 7.16
N GLY A 110 -28.91 -0.79 7.10
CA GLY A 110 -29.83 -1.03 5.99
C GLY A 110 -31.23 -0.51 6.33
N CYS A 111 -32.17 -0.64 5.39
CA CYS A 111 -33.57 -0.45 5.72
C CYS A 111 -33.96 -1.41 6.85
N PRO A 112 -34.63 -0.92 7.91
CA PRO A 112 -35.28 -1.82 8.86
C PRO A 112 -36.14 -2.82 8.07
N ALA A 113 -36.24 -4.06 8.53
CA ALA A 113 -37.15 -5.05 7.92
C ALA A 113 -38.61 -4.56 7.87
N GLU A 114 -38.94 -3.53 8.65
CA GLU A 114 -40.23 -2.85 8.71
C GLU A 114 -40.24 -1.48 8.01
N CYS A 115 -39.33 -1.20 7.07
CA CYS A 115 -39.36 0.05 6.30
C CYS A 115 -40.60 0.03 5.38
N PRO A 116 -41.61 0.88 5.61
CA PRO A 116 -42.89 0.77 4.92
C PRO A 116 -42.78 1.45 3.56
N GLY A 117 -42.11 0.79 2.62
CA GLY A 117 -42.17 1.16 1.21
C GLY A 117 -43.56 0.83 0.72
N THR A 118 -44.32 1.84 0.31
CA THR A 118 -45.62 1.61 -0.30
C THR A 118 -45.41 1.18 -1.74
N HIS A 119 -45.79 -0.07 -2.06
CA HIS A 119 -45.93 -0.51 -3.45
C HIS A 119 -46.83 0.47 -4.21
N THR A 120 -46.35 1.00 -5.34
CA THR A 120 -47.24 1.67 -6.28
C THR A 120 -48.02 0.63 -7.08
N GLU A 121 -49.16 1.04 -7.63
CA GLU A 121 -49.99 0.19 -8.49
C GLU A 121 -49.28 -0.29 -9.78
N GLU A 122 -48.05 0.16 -10.03
CA GLU A 122 -47.26 -0.13 -11.24
C GLU A 122 -46.09 -1.11 -11.02
N CYS A 123 -46.13 -1.93 -9.97
CA CYS A 123 -45.19 -3.04 -9.85
C CYS A 123 -45.36 -3.99 -11.06
N ARG A 124 -44.30 -4.18 -11.88
CA ARG A 124 -44.35 -5.03 -13.08
C ARG A 124 -44.82 -6.46 -12.73
N PRO A 125 -45.45 -7.19 -13.67
CA PRO A 125 -45.91 -8.55 -13.42
C PRO A 125 -44.72 -9.45 -13.09
N GLY A 126 -44.59 -9.84 -11.82
CA GLY A 126 -43.45 -10.61 -11.33
C GLY A 126 -43.11 -10.39 -9.85
N CYS A 127 -43.56 -9.29 -9.25
CA CYS A 127 -43.43 -9.09 -7.81
C CYS A 127 -44.50 -9.87 -7.05
N ASP A 128 -44.07 -10.72 -6.11
CA ASP A 128 -44.95 -11.51 -5.26
C ASP A 128 -45.58 -10.59 -4.19
N PRO A 129 -46.92 -10.41 -4.18
CA PRO A 129 -47.60 -9.56 -3.21
C PRO A 129 -47.54 -10.08 -1.76
N TYR A 130 -46.92 -11.25 -1.51
CA TYR A 130 -46.66 -11.81 -0.19
C TYR A 130 -45.20 -11.69 0.26
N VAL A 131 -44.34 -11.04 -0.54
CA VAL A 131 -42.95 -10.76 -0.17
C VAL A 131 -42.88 -9.28 0.24
N ASP A 132 -42.78 -9.03 1.55
CA ASP A 132 -42.79 -7.70 2.20
C ASP A 132 -41.55 -6.82 1.88
N PHE A 133 -40.78 -7.14 0.84
CA PHE A 133 -39.52 -6.46 0.55
C PHE A 133 -39.55 -5.81 -0.83
N CYS A 134 -39.50 -4.48 -0.86
CA CYS A 134 -39.23 -3.69 -2.04
C CYS A 134 -37.74 -3.29 -2.02
N HIS A 135 -36.99 -3.67 -3.05
CA HIS A 135 -35.56 -3.39 -3.20
C HIS A 135 -35.31 -2.45 -4.38
N GLY A 136 -34.35 -1.54 -4.25
CA GLY A 136 -33.85 -0.71 -5.33
C GLY A 136 -34.71 0.51 -5.71
N GLN A 137 -34.48 1.04 -6.91
CA GLN A 137 -35.10 2.29 -7.42
C GLN A 137 -36.58 2.16 -7.79
N GLU A 138 -37.19 0.98 -7.60
CA GLU A 138 -38.57 0.68 -8.00
C GLU A 138 -39.60 0.93 -6.87
N CYS A 139 -39.16 1.45 -5.72
CA CYS A 139 -40.02 1.80 -4.58
C CYS A 139 -40.37 3.29 -4.59
N GLU A 140 -41.66 3.67 -4.47
CA GLU A 140 -42.03 5.05 -4.12
C GLU A 140 -42.22 5.21 -2.60
N GLY A 141 -41.62 6.26 -2.06
CA GLY A 141 -41.55 6.55 -0.63
C GLY A 141 -40.10 6.68 -0.17
N ASP A 142 -39.88 7.38 0.94
CA ASP A 142 -38.56 7.62 1.55
C ASP A 142 -38.02 6.34 2.25
N CYS A 143 -38.07 5.22 1.53
CA CYS A 143 -37.49 3.94 1.93
C CYS A 143 -35.97 3.94 1.85
N HIS A 144 -35.35 5.11 1.74
CA HIS A 144 -33.96 5.33 2.05
C HIS A 144 -33.86 5.46 3.57
N GLY A 145 -34.11 4.39 4.33
CA GLY A 145 -34.05 4.41 5.79
C GLY A 145 -32.82 5.21 6.23
N THR A 146 -33.02 6.30 6.99
CA THR A 146 -32.07 7.41 7.23
C THR A 146 -30.62 7.09 6.84
N GLN A 147 -30.32 7.21 5.54
CA GLN A 147 -29.04 6.79 4.96
C GLN A 147 -27.94 7.73 5.46
N THR A 148 -27.42 7.43 6.65
CA THR A 148 -26.40 8.26 7.29
C THR A 148 -25.05 7.78 6.79
N PHE A 149 -24.29 8.67 6.15
CA PHE A 149 -22.96 8.35 5.71
C PHE A 149 -22.07 7.91 6.87
N THR A 150 -21.35 6.80 6.69
CA THR A 150 -20.43 6.26 7.70
C THR A 150 -19.32 7.29 8.02
N PRO A 151 -18.78 7.28 9.25
CA PRO A 151 -17.59 8.06 9.58
C PRO A 151 -16.42 7.76 8.64
N ALA A 152 -16.21 6.49 8.29
CA ALA A 152 -15.19 6.06 7.35
C ALA A 152 -15.38 6.72 5.97
N PHE A 153 -16.60 6.70 5.42
CA PHE A 153 -16.90 7.30 4.12
C PHE A 153 -16.74 8.81 4.14
N ARG A 154 -17.20 9.49 5.21
CA ARG A 154 -16.99 10.94 5.38
C ARG A 154 -15.50 11.30 5.36
N THR A 155 -14.68 10.55 6.08
CA THR A 155 -13.22 10.77 6.08
C THR A 155 -12.60 10.47 4.72
N ALA A 156 -13.03 9.38 4.06
CA ALA A 156 -12.53 9.03 2.74
C ALA A 156 -12.83 10.12 1.70
N VAL A 157 -14.07 10.67 1.69
CA VAL A 157 -14.43 11.79 0.79
C VAL A 157 -13.66 13.05 1.14
N ALA A 158 -13.47 13.35 2.44
CA ALA A 158 -12.69 14.50 2.87
C ALA A 158 -11.23 14.43 2.37
N LEU A 159 -10.60 13.24 2.48
CA LEU A 159 -9.25 12.99 1.99
C LEU A 159 -9.20 13.07 0.45
N ALA A 160 -10.19 12.51 -0.25
CA ALA A 160 -10.24 12.55 -1.70
C ALA A 160 -10.39 13.99 -2.23
N GLU A 161 -11.25 14.80 -1.62
CA GLU A 161 -11.43 16.21 -1.98
C GLU A 161 -10.21 17.05 -1.59
N TYR A 162 -9.55 16.76 -0.47
CA TYR A 162 -8.29 17.41 -0.10
C TYR A 162 -7.18 17.13 -1.12
N VAL A 163 -7.00 15.86 -1.53
CA VAL A 163 -6.01 15.48 -2.55
C VAL A 163 -6.30 16.14 -3.89
N LYS A 164 -7.59 16.20 -4.27
CA LYS A 164 -8.05 16.74 -5.54
C LYS A 164 -7.96 18.26 -5.63
N ASN A 165 -8.25 18.99 -4.54
CA ASN A 165 -8.42 20.44 -4.59
C ASN A 165 -7.35 21.25 -3.83
N ASP A 166 -6.74 20.69 -2.79
CA ASP A 166 -5.88 21.44 -1.86
C ASP A 166 -4.41 21.01 -1.92
N HIS A 167 -4.13 19.72 -1.74
CA HIS A 167 -2.76 19.22 -1.67
C HIS A 167 -2.64 17.79 -2.20
N PRO A 168 -1.83 17.54 -3.25
CA PRO A 168 -1.80 16.26 -3.95
C PRO A 168 -1.22 15.08 -3.15
N PHE A 169 -0.71 15.34 -1.93
CA PHE A 169 -0.10 14.34 -1.05
C PHE A 169 -0.71 14.38 0.36
N LEU A 170 -1.00 13.20 0.90
CA LEU A 170 -1.36 12.92 2.29
C LEU A 170 -0.12 12.66 3.18
N SER A 171 0.97 12.17 2.61
CA SER A 171 2.25 11.98 3.27
C SER A 171 3.35 12.63 2.43
N GLU A 172 4.24 13.36 3.11
CA GLU A 172 5.49 13.86 2.51
C GLU A 172 6.57 12.78 2.47
N ASP A 173 6.35 11.65 3.14
CA ASP A 173 7.30 10.55 3.14
C ASP A 173 7.27 9.82 1.79
N ASP A 174 8.42 9.72 1.14
CA ASP A 174 8.60 8.92 -0.07
C ASP A 174 8.75 7.45 0.33
N TYR A 175 7.82 6.59 -0.11
CA TYR A 175 7.90 5.16 0.20
C TYR A 175 9.21 4.54 -0.32
N HIS A 176 9.73 5.01 -1.45
CA HIS A 176 11.00 4.54 -1.98
C HIS A 176 12.18 4.92 -1.10
N GLU A 177 12.18 6.11 -0.49
CA GLU A 177 13.21 6.49 0.48
C GLU A 177 13.10 5.65 1.76
N GLN A 178 11.89 5.42 2.27
CA GLN A 178 11.71 4.52 3.43
C GLN A 178 12.20 3.09 3.14
N ARG A 179 11.90 2.55 1.95
CA ARG A 179 12.37 1.20 1.57
C ARG A 179 13.88 1.16 1.39
N ARG A 180 14.48 2.24 0.91
CA ARG A 180 15.93 2.38 0.84
C ARG A 180 16.56 2.37 2.22
N ASP A 181 16.02 3.10 3.19
CA ASP A 181 16.53 3.09 4.56
C ASP A 181 16.45 1.69 5.20
N VAL A 182 15.34 0.97 4.94
CA VAL A 182 15.17 -0.42 5.37
C VAL A 182 16.19 -1.35 4.69
N PHE A 183 16.45 -1.15 3.39
CA PHE A 183 17.47 -1.89 2.66
C PHE A 183 18.88 -1.64 3.20
N GLU A 184 19.25 -0.38 3.40
CA GLU A 184 20.57 0.00 3.94
C GLU A 184 20.77 -0.64 5.34
N ALA A 185 19.75 -0.60 6.20
CA ALA A 185 19.82 -1.22 7.53
C ALA A 185 19.96 -2.76 7.48
N ASN A 186 19.19 -3.43 6.63
CA ASN A 186 19.32 -4.88 6.44
C ASN A 186 20.69 -5.24 5.84
N LEU A 187 21.17 -4.46 4.87
CA LEU A 187 22.46 -4.69 4.24
C LEU A 187 23.60 -4.54 5.26
N ASP A 188 23.56 -3.51 6.10
CA ASP A 188 24.52 -3.32 7.19
C ASP A 188 24.53 -4.52 8.15
N GLU A 189 23.36 -5.03 8.55
CA GLU A 189 23.26 -6.22 9.41
C GLU A 189 23.91 -7.45 8.76
N VAL A 190 23.60 -7.69 7.48
CA VAL A 190 24.18 -8.81 6.72
C VAL A 190 25.69 -8.67 6.60
N LEU A 191 26.19 -7.46 6.30
CA LEU A 191 27.62 -7.22 6.16
C LEU A 191 28.36 -7.41 7.49
N GLU A 192 27.75 -7.04 8.62
CA GLU A 192 28.31 -7.34 9.94
C GLU A 192 28.36 -8.85 10.23
N ASP A 193 27.35 -9.62 9.83
CA ASP A 193 27.39 -11.09 9.91
C ASP A 193 28.49 -11.68 9.01
N VAL A 194 28.59 -11.20 7.75
CA VAL A 194 29.61 -11.64 6.79
C VAL A 194 31.02 -11.42 7.32
N LYS A 195 31.30 -10.30 8.00
CA LYS A 195 32.59 -10.02 8.63
C LYS A 195 33.02 -11.15 9.58
N LEU A 196 32.08 -11.74 10.32
CA LEU A 196 32.36 -12.83 11.27
C LEU A 196 32.88 -14.10 10.58
N HIS A 197 32.57 -14.29 9.31
CA HIS A 197 33.03 -15.42 8.50
C HIS A 197 34.44 -15.24 7.94
N TYR A 198 34.99 -14.02 7.98
CA TYR A 198 36.32 -13.68 7.46
C TYR A 198 37.26 -13.10 8.52
N PRO A 199 37.63 -13.87 9.56
CA PRO A 199 38.33 -13.36 10.74
C PRO A 199 39.76 -12.85 10.52
N TYR A 200 40.31 -13.02 9.31
CA TYR A 200 41.65 -12.57 8.95
C TYR A 200 41.67 -11.29 8.11
N ASP A 201 40.51 -10.87 7.62
CA ASP A 201 40.38 -9.60 6.92
C ASP A 201 40.38 -8.48 7.98
N THR A 202 41.07 -7.39 7.70
CA THR A 202 41.07 -6.22 8.60
C THR A 202 39.85 -5.36 8.35
N GLU A 203 39.51 -4.45 9.27
CA GLU A 203 38.46 -3.44 9.01
C GLU A 203 38.78 -2.55 7.80
N GLY A 204 40.07 -2.39 7.48
CA GLY A 204 40.50 -1.74 6.24
C GLY A 204 40.14 -2.56 5.00
N ASP A 205 40.36 -3.88 5.06
CA ASP A 205 39.98 -4.80 3.99
C ASP A 205 38.46 -4.84 3.82
N HIS A 206 37.69 -5.01 4.90
CA HIS A 206 36.23 -5.05 4.84
C HIS A 206 35.62 -3.83 4.13
N ARG A 207 36.08 -2.62 4.46
CA ARG A 207 35.61 -1.40 3.77
C ARG A 207 35.96 -1.39 2.28
N SER A 208 37.20 -1.75 1.94
CA SER A 208 37.64 -1.84 0.54
C SER A 208 36.87 -2.90 -0.25
N ILE A 209 36.57 -4.03 0.39
CA ILE A 209 35.78 -5.13 -0.18
C ILE A 209 34.35 -4.66 -0.48
N VAL A 210 33.71 -3.96 0.46
CA VAL A 210 32.37 -3.38 0.25
C VAL A 210 32.40 -2.34 -0.87
N GLU A 211 33.44 -1.51 -0.96
CA GLU A 211 33.63 -0.58 -2.09
C GLU A 211 33.72 -1.31 -3.44
N HIS A 212 34.48 -2.41 -3.52
CA HIS A 212 34.56 -3.25 -4.71
C HIS A 212 33.23 -3.97 -5.03
N ALA A 213 32.48 -4.37 -4.01
CA ALA A 213 31.20 -5.05 -4.17
C ALA A 213 30.00 -4.09 -4.39
N SER A 214 30.21 -2.77 -4.29
CA SER A 214 29.13 -1.77 -4.19
C SER A 214 28.06 -1.95 -5.26
N ASP A 215 28.45 -2.06 -6.54
CA ASP A 215 27.49 -2.19 -7.63
C ASP A 215 26.62 -3.45 -7.47
N ALA A 216 27.23 -4.60 -7.16
CA ALA A 216 26.52 -5.86 -6.98
C ALA A 216 25.63 -5.85 -5.72
N LEU A 217 26.07 -5.21 -4.64
CA LEU A 217 25.26 -5.06 -3.43
C LEU A 217 24.05 -4.16 -3.69
N TRP A 218 24.23 -3.05 -4.40
CA TRP A 218 23.13 -2.16 -4.75
C TRP A 218 22.17 -2.74 -5.79
N GLU A 219 22.59 -3.68 -6.63
CA GLU A 219 21.67 -4.42 -7.50
C GLU A 219 20.61 -5.20 -6.69
N LEU A 220 20.94 -5.65 -5.47
CA LEU A 220 19.99 -6.37 -4.60
C LEU A 220 18.78 -5.52 -4.21
N TYR A 221 18.94 -4.20 -4.11
CA TYR A 221 17.85 -3.26 -3.80
C TYR A 221 16.71 -3.34 -4.83
N HIS A 222 17.03 -3.71 -6.07
CA HIS A 222 16.04 -3.77 -7.14
C HIS A 222 15.27 -5.10 -7.21
N TYR A 223 15.74 -6.13 -6.51
CA TYR A 223 15.12 -7.45 -6.54
C TYR A 223 14.01 -7.61 -5.51
N GLU A 224 14.16 -6.96 -4.34
CA GLU A 224 13.24 -7.13 -3.23
C GLU A 224 12.49 -5.82 -2.93
N PRO A 225 11.16 -5.78 -3.13
CA PRO A 225 10.38 -4.56 -3.11
C PRO A 225 10.16 -3.94 -1.72
N ASP A 226 10.55 -4.65 -0.66
CA ASP A 226 10.30 -4.28 0.74
C ASP A 226 11.55 -3.69 1.43
N GLY A 227 12.66 -3.61 0.70
CA GLY A 227 13.97 -3.29 1.25
C GLY A 227 14.61 -4.47 1.99
N TYR A 228 14.17 -5.70 1.71
CA TYR A 228 14.83 -6.90 2.23
C TYR A 228 16.12 -7.17 1.45
N VAL A 229 17.12 -7.71 2.14
CA VAL A 229 18.37 -8.16 1.51
C VAL A 229 18.41 -9.67 1.61
N ASP A 230 18.53 -10.36 0.47
CA ASP A 230 18.84 -11.79 0.48
C ASP A 230 20.28 -11.96 1.02
N TRP A 231 20.39 -12.60 2.19
CA TRP A 231 21.64 -12.80 2.91
C TRP A 231 22.65 -13.62 2.11
N ASP A 232 22.19 -14.62 1.36
CA ASP A 232 23.08 -15.47 0.57
C ASP A 232 23.56 -14.71 -0.68
N ALA A 233 22.67 -13.93 -1.32
CA ALA A 233 23.07 -13.08 -2.44
C ALA A 233 24.05 -11.96 -2.02
N ALA A 234 23.84 -11.37 -0.85
CA ALA A 234 24.76 -10.37 -0.29
C ALA A 234 26.13 -10.96 0.07
N ARG A 235 26.16 -12.21 0.57
CA ARG A 235 27.42 -12.96 0.76
C ARG A 235 28.14 -13.21 -0.56
N ASP A 236 27.42 -13.64 -1.60
CA ASP A 236 28.01 -13.87 -2.92
C ASP A 236 28.59 -12.57 -3.52
N ALA A 237 27.87 -11.45 -3.40
CA ALA A 237 28.34 -10.13 -3.83
C ALA A 237 29.58 -9.68 -3.05
N TYR A 238 29.60 -9.91 -1.73
CA TYR A 238 30.75 -9.65 -0.88
C TYR A 238 31.96 -10.50 -1.30
N ASP A 239 31.78 -11.79 -1.57
CA ASP A 239 32.85 -12.71 -1.98
C ASP A 239 33.46 -12.33 -3.34
N GLN A 240 32.63 -11.81 -4.24
CA GLN A 240 33.09 -11.22 -5.49
C GLN A 240 33.96 -10.00 -5.22
N GLY A 241 33.47 -9.02 -4.44
CA GLY A 241 34.26 -7.83 -4.09
C GLY A 241 35.55 -8.18 -3.35
N ARG A 242 35.52 -9.23 -2.53
CA ARG A 242 36.68 -9.77 -1.82
C ARG A 242 37.74 -10.31 -2.76
N SER A 243 37.31 -11.06 -3.77
CA SER A 243 38.18 -11.57 -4.81
C SER A 243 38.84 -10.43 -5.59
N GLU A 244 38.08 -9.38 -5.91
CA GLU A 244 38.57 -8.21 -6.62
C GLU A 244 39.57 -7.39 -5.79
N HIS A 245 39.26 -7.12 -4.52
CA HIS A 245 40.14 -6.43 -3.56
C HIS A 245 41.52 -7.09 -3.48
N PHE A 246 41.56 -8.40 -3.19
CA PHE A 246 42.84 -9.10 -3.06
C PHE A 246 43.58 -9.27 -4.38
N LEU A 247 42.86 -9.32 -5.50
CA LEU A 247 43.46 -9.33 -6.82
C LEU A 247 44.08 -7.98 -7.17
N ASP A 248 43.46 -6.85 -6.80
CA ASP A 248 44.05 -5.52 -6.96
C ASP A 248 45.25 -5.30 -6.02
N LEU A 249 45.14 -5.75 -4.76
CA LEU A 249 46.26 -5.75 -3.83
C LEU A 249 47.45 -6.56 -4.39
N GLY A 250 47.18 -7.75 -4.92
CA GLY A 250 48.19 -8.58 -5.58
C GLY A 250 48.82 -7.90 -6.80
N ARG A 251 48.02 -7.24 -7.64
CA ARG A 251 48.51 -6.46 -8.79
C ARG A 251 49.38 -5.30 -8.35
N THR A 252 49.00 -4.60 -7.29
CA THR A 252 49.76 -3.48 -6.72
C THR A 252 51.11 -3.95 -6.19
N VAL A 253 51.13 -5.05 -5.44
CA VAL A 253 52.39 -5.66 -4.95
C VAL A 253 53.29 -6.06 -6.12
N LEU A 254 52.73 -6.67 -7.18
CA LEU A 254 53.50 -7.10 -8.35
C LEU A 254 53.97 -5.94 -9.26
N ARG A 255 53.30 -4.78 -9.23
CA ARG A 255 53.71 -3.57 -9.96
C ARG A 255 54.80 -2.78 -9.23
N ASN A 256 54.88 -2.91 -7.92
CA ASN A 256 55.93 -2.27 -7.14
C ASN A 256 57.28 -2.93 -7.41
N GLU A 257 58.36 -2.14 -7.42
CA GLU A 257 59.72 -2.69 -7.49
C GLU A 257 59.92 -3.66 -6.33
N ILE A 258 60.28 -4.90 -6.64
CA ILE A 258 60.65 -5.86 -5.59
C ILE A 258 61.96 -5.34 -4.97
N PRO A 259 62.05 -5.14 -3.64
CA PRO A 259 63.28 -4.70 -3.00
C PRO A 259 64.47 -5.60 -3.39
N GLY A 260 65.47 -5.02 -4.04
CA GLY A 260 66.66 -5.72 -4.55
C GLY A 260 66.62 -6.13 -6.02
N GLN A 261 65.51 -5.91 -6.73
CA GLN A 261 65.39 -6.25 -8.17
C GLN A 261 66.27 -5.35 -9.06
N THR A 262 66.39 -4.06 -8.72
CA THR A 262 67.32 -3.13 -9.35
C THR A 262 68.80 -3.43 -9.04
N ALA A 263 69.09 -4.16 -7.96
CA ALA A 263 70.45 -4.59 -7.63
C ALA A 263 70.92 -5.83 -8.43
N LEU A 264 69.99 -6.52 -9.11
CA LEU A 264 70.24 -7.73 -9.90
C LEU A 264 70.26 -7.49 -11.42
N MET A 265 69.95 -6.28 -11.87
CA MET A 265 70.05 -5.91 -13.28
C MET A 265 71.48 -5.43 -13.59
N PRO A 266 72.26 -6.13 -14.44
CA PRO A 266 73.57 -5.64 -14.85
C PRO A 266 73.44 -4.34 -15.64
N ALA A 267 74.36 -3.40 -15.38
CA ALA A 267 74.47 -2.11 -16.06
C ALA A 267 74.73 -2.24 -17.57
#